data_AF-A0A7C4Y521-F1
#
_entry.id   AF-A0A7C4Y521-F1
#
_cell.length_a   1.000
_cell.length_b   1.000
_cell.length_c   1.000
_cell.angle_alpha   90.00
_cell.angle_beta   90.00
_cell.angle_gamma   90.00
#
_symmetry.space_group_name_H-M   'P 1'
#
loop_
_entity.id
_entity.type
_entity.pdbx_description
1 polymer ?
#
loop_
_entity_poly.entity_id
_entity_poly.type
_entity_poly.pdbx_seq_one_letter_code
_entity_poly.pdbx_strand_id
1 'polypeptide(L)' 'ESIPEHPETFIEFLNRLFGAGAELIERVIVKKLCLKLGIRHEVAENVKLIDFIRKESLDIQK' A
#
# COMPACT_ATOMS: atom_id res chain seq x y z
N GLU A 1 -4.74 16.80 -10.79
CA GLU A 1 -4.38 16.49 -9.39
C GLU A 1 -2.98 15.91 -9.35
N SER A 2 -2.18 16.25 -8.33
CA SER A 2 -0.85 15.67 -8.09
C SER A 2 -0.96 14.40 -7.27
N ILE A 3 -0.09 13.42 -7.51
CA ILE A 3 0.02 12.24 -6.65
C ILE A 3 0.61 12.72 -5.31
N PRO A 4 0.00 12.42 -4.15
CA PRO A 4 0.57 12.78 -2.86
C PRO A 4 1.95 12.15 -2.67
N GLU A 5 2.92 12.95 -2.25
CA GLU A 5 4.30 12.48 -1.99
C GLU A 5 4.38 11.60 -0.73
N HIS A 6 3.42 11.76 0.18
CA HIS A 6 3.34 10.97 1.41
C HIS A 6 2.28 9.87 1.30
N PRO A 7 2.66 8.59 1.50
CA PRO A 7 1.74 7.45 1.49
C PRO A 7 0.55 7.62 2.45
N GLU A 8 0.77 8.26 3.60
CA GLU A 8 -0.28 8.56 4.58
C GLU A 8 -1.38 9.43 3.98
N THR A 9 -1.00 10.49 3.25
CA THR A 9 -1.94 11.40 2.58
C THR A 9 -2.74 10.67 1.49
N PHE A 10 -2.09 9.78 0.74
CA PHE A 10 -2.77 8.96 -0.26
C PHE A 10 -3.81 8.02 0.37
N ILE A 11 -3.47 7.38 1.49
CA ILE A 11 -4.38 6.47 2.21
C ILE A 11 -5.55 7.22 2.85
N GLU A 12 -5.31 8.41 3.41
CA GLU A 12 -6.38 9.27 3.91
C GLU A 12 -7.34 9.66 2.77
N PHE A 13 -6.81 10.02 1.61
CA PHE A 13 -7.61 10.36 0.44
C PHE A 13 -8.45 9.17 -0.04
N LEU A 14 -7.87 7.97 -0.11
CA LEU A 14 -8.63 6.75 -0.44
C LEU A 14 -9.78 6.52 0.56
N ASN A 15 -9.52 6.65 1.85
CA ASN A 15 -10.55 6.49 2.88
C ASN A 15 -11.66 7.54 2.77
N ARG A 16 -11.32 8.80 2.46
CA ARG A 16 -12.31 9.87 2.26
C ARG A 16 -13.21 9.62 1.05
N LEU A 17 -12.66 9.11 -0.05
CA LEU A 17 -13.42 8.86 -1.28
C LEU A 17 -14.23 7.56 -1.24
N PHE A 18 -13.66 6.49 -0.69
CA PHE A 18 -14.20 5.14 -0.84
C PHE A 18 -14.70 4.54 0.48
N GLY A 19 -14.47 5.20 1.62
CA GLY A 19 -14.87 4.70 2.94
C GLY A 19 -14.31 3.29 3.17
N ALA A 20 -15.16 2.37 3.63
CA ALA A 20 -14.79 0.97 3.83
C ALA A 20 -14.26 0.27 2.55
N GLY A 21 -14.59 0.77 1.36
CA GLY A 21 -14.05 0.26 0.09
C GLY A 21 -12.57 0.57 -0.14
N ALA A 22 -11.99 1.53 0.59
CA ALA A 22 -10.57 1.86 0.51
C ALA A 22 -9.69 0.65 0.87
N GLU A 23 -10.12 -0.17 1.82
CA GLU A 23 -9.39 -1.37 2.24
C GLU A 23 -9.21 -2.37 1.09
N LEU A 24 -10.24 -2.55 0.25
CA LEU A 24 -10.15 -3.42 -0.93
C LEU A 24 -9.11 -2.87 -1.93
N ILE A 25 -9.10 -1.57 -2.15
CA ILE A 25 -8.16 -0.89 -3.05
C ILE A 25 -6.73 -1.04 -2.52
N GLU A 26 -6.51 -0.80 -1.23
CA GLU A 26 -5.21 -1.00 -0.58
C GLU A 26 -4.69 -2.43 -0.78
N ARG A 27 -5.52 -3.44 -0.53
CA ARG A 27 -5.16 -4.86 -0.73
C ARG A 27 -4.78 -5.16 -2.18
N VAL A 28 -5.51 -4.61 -3.15
CA VAL A 28 -5.20 -4.77 -4.58
C VAL A 28 -3.85 -4.13 -4.91
N ILE A 29 -3.56 -2.94 -4.38
CA ILE A 29 -2.28 -2.25 -4.59
C ILE A 29 -1.13 -3.07 -4.00
N VAL A 30 -1.23 -3.51 -2.74
CA VAL A 30 -0.21 -4.34 -2.08
C VAL A 30 0.07 -5.60 -2.91
N LYS A 31 -0.97 -6.31 -3.34
CA LYS A 31 -0.84 -7.50 -4.21
C LYS A 31 -0.07 -7.20 -5.49
N LYS A 32 -0.39 -6.09 -6.16
CA LYS A 32 0.30 -5.68 -7.39
C LYS A 32 1.75 -5.29 -7.14
N LEU A 33 2.06 -4.65 -6.02
CA LEU A 33 3.43 -4.29 -5.64
C LEU A 33 4.26 -5.54 -5.32
N CYS A 34 3.73 -6.48 -4.54
CA CYS A 34 4.40 -7.75 -4.26
C CYS A 34 4.77 -8.49 -5.55
N LEU A 35 3.83 -8.58 -6.51
CA LEU A 35 4.07 -9.20 -7.81
C LEU A 35 5.16 -8.48 -8.62
N LYS A 36 5.16 -7.14 -8.63
CA LYS A 36 6.16 -6.34 -9.34
C LYS A 36 7.56 -6.43 -8.71
N LEU A 37 7.63 -6.55 -7.39
CA LEU A 37 8.88 -6.59 -6.62
C LEU A 37 9.39 -8.02 -6.37
N GLY A 38 8.65 -9.05 -6.80
CA GLY A 38 9.02 -10.46 -6.56
C GLY A 38 8.89 -10.91 -5.10
N ILE A 39 8.13 -10.18 -4.28
CA ILE A 39 7.92 -10.48 -2.85
C ILE A 39 6.89 -11.60 -2.73
N ARG A 40 7.21 -12.63 -1.93
CA ARG A 40 6.31 -13.77 -1.69
C ARG A 40 5.03 -13.30 -0.99
N HIS A 41 3.90 -13.67 -1.60
CA HIS A 41 2.58 -13.11 -1.38
C HIS A 41 1.91 -13.56 -0.06
N GLU A 42 2.52 -14.50 0.68
CA GLU A 42 2.01 -15.07 1.93
C GLU A 42 1.84 -14.02 3.04
N VAL A 43 2.47 -12.86 2.88
CA VAL A 43 2.39 -11.72 3.82
C VAL A 43 1.27 -10.75 3.44
N ALA A 44 0.71 -10.81 2.21
CA ALA A 44 -0.06 -9.70 1.64
C ALA A 44 -1.56 -9.68 1.98
N GLU A 45 -2.14 -10.76 2.53
CA GLU A 45 -3.60 -10.83 2.68
C GLU A 45 -4.15 -9.90 3.76
N ASN A 46 -3.36 -9.53 4.77
CA ASN A 46 -3.79 -8.69 5.90
C ASN A 46 -2.87 -7.50 6.18
N VAL A 47 -1.94 -7.19 5.26
CA VAL A 47 -1.04 -6.04 5.43
C VAL A 47 -1.69 -4.79 4.86
N LYS A 48 -1.78 -3.75 5.69
CA LYS A 48 -2.21 -2.42 5.24
C LYS A 48 -1.16 -1.83 4.31
N LEU A 49 -1.60 -1.03 3.34
CA LEU A 49 -0.69 -0.45 2.36
C LEU A 49 0.44 0.38 3.02
N ILE A 50 0.13 1.09 4.10
CA ILE A 50 1.14 1.88 4.83
C ILE A 50 2.24 1.01 5.45
N ASP A 51 1.85 -0.12 6.04
CA ASP A 51 2.76 -1.03 6.71
C ASP A 51 3.67 -1.72 5.69
N PHE A 52 3.10 -2.07 4.53
CA PHE A 52 3.85 -2.57 3.39
C PHE A 52 4.91 -1.55 2.92
N ILE A 53 4.50 -0.31 2.65
CA ILE A 53 5.42 0.72 2.13
C ILE A 53 6.54 1.00 3.13
N ARG A 54 6.23 1.10 4.42
CA ARG A 54 7.23 1.34 5.47
C ARG A 54 8.25 0.22 5.57
N LYS A 55 7.79 -1.03 5.55
CA LYS A 55 8.66 -2.21 5.60
C LYS A 55 9.65 -2.22 4.42
N GLU A 56 9.13 -2.10 3.20
CA GLU A 56 9.96 -2.22 2.01
C GLU A 56 10.82 -0.95 1.77
N SER A 57 10.39 0.22 2.23
CA SER A 57 11.22 1.45 2.17
C SER A 57 12.45 1.38 3.09
N LEU A 58 12.38 0.59 4.17
CA LEU A 58 13.52 0.32 5.05
C LEU A 58 14.49 -0.70 4.46
N ASP A 59 14.00 -1.64 3.64
CA ASP A 59 14.83 -2.66 3.01
C ASP A 59 15.54 -2.13 1.74
N ILE A 60 15.01 -1.09 1.08
CA ILE A 60 15.68 -0.42 -0.07
C ILE A 60 16.87 0.46 0.38
N GLN A 61 16.94 0.88 1.64
CA GLN A 61 18.04 1.71 2.16
C GLN A 61 19.20 0.91 2.79
N LYS A 62 19.15 -0.42 2.77
CA LYS A 62 20.21 -1.32 3.25
C LYS A 62 20.95 -1.98 2.09
#